data_AF-A0A5C6MRP3-F1
#
_entry.id   AF-A0A5C6MRP3-F1
#
_cell.length_a   1.000
_cell.length_b   1.000
_cell.length_c   1.000
_cell.angle_alpha   90.00
_cell.angle_beta   90.00
_cell.angle_gamma   90.00
#
_symmetry.space_group_name_H-M   'P 1'
#
loop_
_entity.id
_entity.type
_entity.pdbx_description
1 polymer ?
#
loop_
_entity_poly.entity_id
_entity_poly.type
_entity_poly.pdbx_seq_one_letter_code
_entity_poly.pdbx_strand_id
1 'polypeptide(L)'
;MAPTDPLLSECLRQQKPTKEEEPEGLSWKDKPLHGMYHRQIEEVADIEKTYQWLTKAGLKDSTEALIMAAEEQALSTRAIEARVYHTRQDPRCRLCGDAPETVQHITAGCKMLAGKAYMERHNQVAGIVYRNICTEYGLEVPGTRWGTPPKVVENKQAKILWDF
;
A
#
# COMPACT_ATOMS: atom_id res chain seq x y z
N MET A 1 23.88 -2.64 32.23
CA MET A 1 24.75 -3.53 31.42
C MET A 1 24.30 -3.39 29.98
N ALA A 2 25.18 -2.95 29.08
CA ALA A 2 24.83 -2.79 27.66
C ALA A 2 24.60 -4.17 27.01
N PRO A 3 23.67 -4.32 26.06
CA PRO A 3 23.47 -5.59 25.37
C PRO A 3 24.73 -5.97 24.59
N THR A 4 25.30 -7.13 24.87
CA THR A 4 26.49 -7.69 24.21
C THR A 4 26.20 -8.31 22.84
N ASP A 5 24.95 -8.23 22.37
CA ASP A 5 24.55 -8.75 21.07
C ASP A 5 25.14 -7.88 19.95
N PRO A 6 26.01 -8.44 19.08
CA PRO A 6 26.64 -7.73 17.98
C PRO A 6 25.62 -7.10 17.02
N LEU A 7 24.48 -7.77 16.79
CA LEU A 7 23.44 -7.29 15.88
C LEU A 7 22.66 -6.13 16.49
N LEU A 8 22.33 -6.20 17.79
CA LEU A 8 21.69 -5.08 18.49
C LEU A 8 22.63 -3.87 18.57
N SER A 9 23.91 -4.10 18.84
CA SER A 9 24.89 -3.01 18.91
C SER A 9 25.22 -2.38 17.56
N GLU A 10 25.15 -3.13 16.47
CA GLU A 10 25.25 -2.61 15.10
C GLU A 10 23.98 -1.86 14.68
N CYS A 11 22.80 -2.39 15.00
CA CYS A 11 21.52 -1.72 14.79
C CYS A 11 21.43 -0.37 15.55
N LEU A 12 21.90 -0.35 16.81
CA LEU A 12 22.00 0.87 17.63
C LEU A 12 23.03 1.87 17.11
N ARG A 13 24.09 1.42 16.41
CA ARG A 13 25.05 2.31 15.75
C ARG A 13 24.47 2.89 14.47
N GLN A 14 23.71 2.12 13.69
CA GLN A 14 22.98 2.60 12.52
C GLN A 14 21.85 3.57 12.90
N GLN A 15 21.29 3.43 14.11
CA GLN A 15 20.31 4.37 14.68
C GLN A 15 20.91 5.64 15.27
N LYS A 16 22.24 5.77 15.41
CA LYS A 16 22.83 7.06 15.78
C LYS A 16 22.77 7.97 14.57
N PRO A 17 21.88 8.98 14.55
CA PRO A 17 21.87 9.92 13.45
C PRO A 17 23.19 10.69 13.53
N THR A 18 23.90 10.85 12.41
CA THR A 18 24.59 12.12 12.19
C THR A 18 23.54 13.18 12.44
N LYS A 19 23.70 13.98 13.51
CA LYS A 19 22.77 15.06 13.84
C LYS A 19 22.80 16.10 12.71
N GLU A 20 22.08 15.84 11.64
CA GLU A 20 21.37 16.89 10.94
C GLU A 20 20.22 17.22 11.88
N GLU A 21 20.30 18.37 12.54
CA GLU A 21 19.21 18.91 13.33
C GLU A 21 18.01 19.02 12.38
N GLU A 22 17.00 18.14 12.54
CA GLU A 22 15.74 18.35 11.83
C GLU A 22 15.25 19.75 12.22
N PRO A 23 14.93 20.62 11.26
CA PRO A 23 14.46 21.96 11.57
C PRO A 23 13.29 21.83 12.54
N GLU A 24 13.40 22.45 13.72
CA GLU A 24 12.28 22.53 14.67
C GLU A 24 11.05 23.08 13.93
N GLY A 25 10.05 22.22 13.69
CA GLY A 25 8.77 22.60 13.10
C GLY A 25 8.34 21.90 11.81
N LEU A 26 9.14 21.01 11.20
CA LEU A 26 8.66 20.23 10.06
C LEU A 26 7.82 19.03 10.53
N SER A 27 6.55 18.98 10.11
CA SER A 27 5.70 17.83 10.37
C SER A 27 6.22 16.62 9.61
N TRP A 28 6.03 15.41 10.14
CA TRP A 28 6.31 14.18 9.40
C TRP A 28 5.54 14.16 8.06
N LYS A 29 4.38 14.83 8.02
CA LYS A 29 3.56 15.04 6.83
C LYS A 29 4.25 15.87 5.75
N ASP A 30 5.30 16.62 6.07
CA ASP A 30 6.03 17.45 5.10
C ASP A 30 7.19 16.67 4.46
N LYS A 31 7.54 15.50 5.01
CA LYS A 31 8.63 14.67 4.47
C LYS A 31 8.28 14.17 3.07
N PRO A 32 9.20 14.25 2.08
CA PRO A 32 8.89 13.95 0.68
C PRO A 32 8.29 12.55 0.45
N LEU A 33 8.84 11.52 1.10
CA LEU A 33 8.38 10.13 0.96
C LEU A 33 7.38 9.74 2.06
N HIS A 34 7.71 9.96 3.33
CA HIS A 34 6.91 9.49 4.45
C HIS A 34 5.51 10.14 4.53
N GLY A 35 5.42 11.44 4.30
CA GLY A 35 4.14 12.14 4.23
C GLY A 35 3.38 11.96 2.91
N MET A 36 3.96 11.28 1.90
CA MET A 36 3.39 11.23 0.55
C MET A 36 2.01 10.60 0.53
N TYR A 37 1.84 9.45 1.17
CA TYR A 37 0.56 8.76 1.19
C TYR A 37 -0.51 9.61 1.89
N HIS A 38 -0.19 10.14 3.07
CA HIS A 38 -1.11 10.98 3.84
C HIS A 38 -1.61 12.18 3.02
N ARG A 39 -0.69 12.90 2.36
CA ARG A 39 -1.05 14.05 1.50
C ARG A 39 -1.92 13.63 0.32
N GLN A 40 -1.67 12.47 -0.28
CA GLN A 40 -2.46 11.96 -1.40
C GLN A 40 -3.89 11.58 -1.01
N ILE A 41 -4.08 10.98 0.18
CA ILE A 41 -5.40 10.52 0.62
C ILE A 41 -6.25 11.62 1.25
N GLU A 42 -5.64 12.66 1.85
CA GLU A 42 -6.36 13.81 2.44
C GLU A 42 -7.27 14.51 1.42
N GLU A 43 -6.90 14.54 0.14
CA GLU A 43 -7.68 15.21 -0.91
C GLU A 43 -8.84 14.38 -1.46
N VAL A 44 -8.80 13.04 -1.32
CA VAL A 44 -9.69 12.13 -2.07
C VAL A 44 -10.45 11.14 -1.20
N ALA A 45 -10.09 11.01 0.08
CA ALA A 45 -10.65 9.99 0.97
C ALA A 45 -11.07 10.56 2.32
N ASP A 46 -12.09 9.93 2.90
CA ASP A 46 -12.44 10.09 4.31
C ASP A 46 -11.36 9.38 5.14
N ILE A 47 -10.53 10.16 5.83
CA ILE A 47 -9.38 9.66 6.60
C ILE A 47 -9.83 8.71 7.72
N GLU A 48 -10.92 9.04 8.40
CA GLU A 48 -11.44 8.20 9.48
C GLU A 48 -11.87 6.83 8.93
N LYS A 49 -12.60 6.82 7.80
CA LYS A 49 -12.98 5.56 7.14
C LYS A 49 -11.78 4.80 6.58
N THR A 50 -10.80 5.51 6.03
CA THR A 50 -9.59 4.90 5.45
C THR A 50 -8.86 4.03 6.46
N TYR A 51 -8.74 4.47 7.71
CA TYR A 51 -8.00 3.73 8.74
C TYR A 51 -8.86 2.78 9.58
N GLN A 52 -10.15 2.58 9.26
CA GLN A 52 -11.01 1.65 10.02
C GLN A 52 -10.52 0.21 10.01
N TRP A 53 -9.71 -0.18 9.02
CA TRP A 53 -9.16 -1.53 8.94
C TRP A 53 -8.26 -1.85 10.16
N LEU A 54 -7.59 -0.87 10.76
CA LEU A 54 -6.75 -1.04 11.96
C LEU A 54 -7.54 -1.53 13.18
N THR A 55 -8.86 -1.34 13.21
CA THR A 55 -9.70 -1.76 14.35
C THR A 55 -10.67 -2.88 13.97
N LYS A 56 -11.09 -2.95 12.71
CA LYS A 56 -12.15 -3.86 12.24
C LYS A 56 -11.64 -5.09 11.52
N ALA A 57 -10.41 -5.09 10.99
CA ALA A 57 -9.92 -6.18 10.17
C ALA A 57 -9.44 -7.39 10.99
N GLY A 58 -9.21 -7.24 12.30
CA GLY A 58 -8.74 -8.32 13.17
C GLY A 58 -7.35 -8.83 12.76
N LEU A 59 -6.48 -7.93 12.32
CA LEU A 59 -5.12 -8.26 11.91
C LEU A 59 -4.22 -8.42 13.15
N LYS A 60 -3.08 -9.09 12.96
CA LYS A 60 -2.04 -9.13 13.98
C LYS A 60 -1.28 -7.81 13.95
N ASP A 61 -0.81 -7.35 15.10
CA ASP A 61 -0.03 -6.11 15.25
C ASP A 61 1.15 -6.04 14.26
N SER A 62 1.85 -7.16 14.03
CA SER A 62 2.95 -7.23 13.07
C SER A 62 2.53 -7.04 11.61
N THR A 63 1.30 -7.45 11.27
CA THR A 63 0.73 -7.26 9.93
C THR A 63 0.28 -5.82 9.74
N GLU A 64 -0.35 -5.23 10.75
CA GLU A 64 -0.73 -3.81 10.75
C GLU A 64 0.50 -2.91 10.60
N ALA A 65 1.53 -3.16 11.41
CA ALA A 65 2.80 -2.43 11.34
C ALA A 65 3.45 -2.53 9.95
N LEU A 66 3.40 -3.70 9.31
CA LEU A 66 3.94 -3.89 7.97
C LEU A 66 3.15 -3.10 6.91
N ILE A 67 1.81 -3.12 6.99
CA ILE A 67 0.95 -2.39 6.05
C ILE A 67 1.16 -0.88 6.22
N MET A 68 1.17 -0.39 7.46
CA MET A 68 1.45 1.02 7.76
C MET A 68 2.83 1.45 7.21
N ALA A 69 3.87 0.66 7.46
CA ALA A 69 5.20 0.93 6.91
C ALA A 69 5.23 0.93 5.37
N ALA A 70 4.39 0.12 4.72
CA ALA A 70 4.26 0.12 3.26
C ALA A 70 3.57 1.40 2.77
N GLU A 71 2.44 1.78 3.39
CA GLU A 71 1.69 3.00 3.07
C GLU A 71 2.55 4.25 3.24
N GLU A 72 3.26 4.34 4.36
CA GLU A 72 4.17 5.45 4.72
C GLU A 72 5.51 5.43 3.96
N GLN A 73 5.67 4.54 2.97
CA GLN A 73 6.90 4.33 2.21
C GLN A 73 8.15 4.11 3.07
N ALA A 74 8.01 3.53 4.26
CA ALA A 74 9.11 3.27 5.19
C ALA A 74 9.86 1.97 4.88
N LEU A 75 9.36 1.14 3.96
CA LEU A 75 10.05 -0.07 3.53
C LEU A 75 11.33 0.25 2.75
N SER A 76 12.38 -0.56 2.93
CA SER A 76 13.66 -0.42 2.23
C SER A 76 13.52 -0.74 0.74
N THR A 77 13.11 0.28 -0.01
CA THR A 77 13.03 0.29 -1.48
C THR A 77 14.23 1.04 -2.05
N ARG A 78 14.53 0.87 -3.35
CA ARG A 78 15.66 1.63 -3.95
C ARG A 78 15.46 3.14 -3.88
N ALA A 79 14.21 3.63 -3.89
CA ALA A 79 13.96 5.06 -3.73
C ALA A 79 14.34 5.55 -2.33
N ILE A 80 14.06 4.77 -1.28
CA ILE A 80 14.44 5.09 0.10
C ILE A 80 15.96 5.02 0.27
N GLU A 81 16.58 3.96 -0.21
CA GLU A 81 18.05 3.79 -0.17
C GLU A 81 18.78 4.94 -0.86
N ALA A 82 18.24 5.46 -1.96
CA ALA A 82 18.85 6.54 -2.71
C ALA A 82 18.56 7.95 -2.15
N ARG A 83 17.33 8.20 -1.70
CA ARG A 83 16.87 9.54 -1.32
C ARG A 83 16.98 9.85 0.18
N VAL A 84 16.98 8.82 1.03
CA VAL A 84 16.97 8.98 2.49
C VAL A 84 18.27 8.44 3.09
N TYR A 85 18.63 7.20 2.79
CA TYR A 85 19.84 6.60 3.37
C TYR A 85 21.12 7.01 2.66
N HIS A 86 21.01 7.52 1.43
CA HIS A 86 22.13 7.87 0.56
C HIS A 86 23.15 6.72 0.37
N THR A 87 22.69 5.47 0.50
CA THR A 87 23.50 4.25 0.34
C THR A 87 23.46 3.73 -1.10
N ARG A 88 22.62 4.30 -1.96
CA ARG A 88 22.51 3.97 -3.38
C ARG A 88 22.42 5.24 -4.23
N GLN A 89 22.96 5.21 -5.44
CA GLN A 89 22.84 6.32 -6.40
C GLN A 89 21.61 6.18 -7.30
N ASP A 90 21.35 4.98 -7.83
CA ASP A 90 20.25 4.74 -8.78
C ASP A 90 18.94 4.35 -8.06
N PRO A 91 17.90 5.20 -8.07
CA PRO A 91 16.63 4.89 -7.42
C PRO A 91 15.74 3.96 -8.26
N ARG A 92 16.10 3.61 -9.51
CA ARG A 92 15.18 2.95 -10.46
C ARG A 92 14.79 1.54 -10.04
N CYS A 93 13.52 1.21 -10.28
CA CYS A 93 12.91 -0.08 -10.02
C CYS A 93 13.75 -1.25 -10.53
N ARG A 94 13.97 -2.24 -9.66
CA ARG A 94 14.73 -3.46 -10.00
C ARG A 94 14.06 -4.33 -11.06
N LEU A 95 12.75 -4.15 -11.28
CA LEU A 95 11.97 -4.94 -12.23
C LEU A 95 11.85 -4.25 -13.59
N CYS A 96 11.40 -2.99 -13.62
CA CYS A 96 11.12 -2.31 -14.89
C CYS A 96 12.23 -1.37 -15.38
N GLY A 97 13.05 -0.84 -14.47
CA GLY A 97 14.09 0.14 -14.78
C GLY A 97 13.61 1.53 -15.19
N ASP A 98 12.30 1.83 -15.21
CA ASP A 98 11.78 3.07 -15.80
C ASP A 98 11.52 4.20 -14.81
N ALA A 99 11.18 3.87 -13.56
CA ALA A 99 10.78 4.83 -12.52
C ALA A 99 11.44 4.52 -11.18
N PRO A 100 11.52 5.48 -10.24
CA PRO A 100 11.97 5.23 -8.88
C PRO A 100 11.20 4.07 -8.22
N GLU A 101 11.91 3.17 -7.56
CA GLU A 101 11.31 2.07 -6.83
C GLU A 101 10.69 2.57 -5.54
N THR A 102 9.42 2.96 -5.56
CA THR A 102 8.62 3.23 -4.37
C THR A 102 7.64 2.06 -4.12
N VAL A 103 7.06 1.99 -2.92
CA VAL A 103 5.99 1.01 -2.64
C VAL A 103 4.82 1.20 -3.61
N GLN A 104 4.41 2.45 -3.85
CA GLN A 104 3.34 2.79 -4.80
C GLN A 104 3.66 2.34 -6.23
N HIS A 105 4.91 2.51 -6.66
CA HIS A 105 5.33 2.00 -7.96
C HIS A 105 5.25 0.47 -8.00
N ILE A 106 5.71 -0.25 -6.98
CA ILE A 106 5.62 -1.72 -6.93
C ILE A 106 4.16 -2.18 -6.94
N THR A 107 3.28 -1.53 -6.18
CA THR A 107 1.90 -1.98 -6.00
C THR A 107 0.98 -1.60 -7.16
N ALA A 108 1.23 -0.49 -7.86
CA ALA A 108 0.32 0.01 -8.90
C ALA A 108 1.02 0.48 -10.20
N GLY A 109 2.24 1.00 -10.13
CA GLY A 109 2.88 1.67 -11.27
C GLY A 109 3.83 0.82 -12.13
N CYS A 110 4.33 -0.30 -11.63
CA CYS A 110 5.38 -1.07 -12.29
C CYS A 110 4.80 -1.86 -13.45
N LYS A 111 5.21 -1.58 -14.70
CA LYS A 111 4.72 -2.28 -15.90
C LYS A 111 4.88 -3.80 -15.83
N MET A 112 5.87 -4.30 -15.08
CA MET A 112 6.11 -5.73 -14.89
C MET A 112 5.09 -6.39 -13.94
N LEU A 113 4.42 -5.61 -13.10
CA LEU A 113 3.46 -6.08 -12.08
C LEU A 113 2.03 -5.62 -12.36
N ALA A 114 1.86 -4.49 -13.05
CA ALA A 114 0.59 -3.82 -13.28
C ALA A 114 -0.41 -4.73 -14.04
N GLY A 115 0.05 -5.37 -15.11
CA GLY A 115 -0.81 -6.19 -15.97
C GLY A 115 -1.36 -7.46 -15.31
N LYS A 116 -0.75 -7.93 -14.20
CA LYS A 116 -1.18 -9.16 -13.52
C LYS A 116 -1.48 -8.92 -12.04
N ALA A 117 -0.46 -8.65 -11.23
CA ALA A 117 -0.60 -8.61 -9.78
C ALA A 117 -1.48 -7.43 -9.31
N TYR A 118 -1.34 -6.27 -9.93
CA TYR A 118 -2.23 -5.13 -9.65
C TYR A 118 -3.66 -5.44 -10.11
N MET A 119 -3.84 -5.92 -11.34
CA MET A 119 -5.16 -6.27 -11.88
C MET A 119 -5.88 -7.32 -11.00
N GLU A 120 -5.16 -8.32 -10.51
CA GLU A 120 -5.71 -9.33 -9.61
C GLU A 120 -6.23 -8.71 -8.30
N ARG A 121 -5.45 -7.85 -7.64
CA ARG A 121 -5.90 -7.14 -6.43
C ARG A 121 -7.07 -6.21 -6.72
N HIS A 122 -7.02 -5.48 -7.83
CA HIS A 122 -8.09 -4.60 -8.26
C HIS A 122 -9.41 -5.38 -8.46
N ASN A 123 -9.34 -6.52 -9.13
CA ASN A 123 -10.49 -7.38 -9.38
C ASN A 123 -11.02 -8.03 -8.08
N GLN A 124 -10.19 -8.29 -7.09
CA GLN A 124 -10.67 -8.72 -5.77
C GLN A 124 -11.52 -7.64 -5.09
N VAL A 125 -11.10 -6.37 -5.14
CA VAL A 125 -11.87 -5.25 -4.59
C VAL A 125 -13.17 -5.04 -5.38
N ALA A 126 -13.09 -5.02 -6.70
CA ALA A 126 -14.27 -4.91 -7.56
C ALA A 126 -15.25 -6.07 -7.34
N GLY A 127 -14.76 -7.28 -7.05
CA GLY A 127 -15.58 -8.44 -6.73
C GLY A 127 -16.41 -8.27 -5.44
N ILE A 128 -15.88 -7.55 -4.44
CA ILE A 128 -16.65 -7.19 -3.23
C ILE A 128 -17.79 -6.23 -3.58
N VAL A 129 -17.49 -5.20 -4.39
CA VAL A 129 -18.50 -4.24 -4.85
C VAL A 129 -19.59 -4.94 -5.67
N TYR A 130 -19.19 -5.81 -6.60
CA TYR A 130 -20.11 -6.61 -7.43
C TYR A 130 -21.09 -7.41 -6.57
N ARG A 131 -20.61 -8.10 -5.53
CA ARG A 131 -21.45 -8.88 -4.61
C ARG A 131 -22.47 -8.02 -3.87
N ASN A 132 -22.04 -6.85 -3.42
CA ASN A 132 -22.93 -5.92 -2.72
C ASN A 132 -24.04 -5.43 -3.64
N ILE A 133 -23.70 -5.09 -4.90
CA ILE A 133 -24.69 -4.69 -5.91
C ILE A 133 -25.64 -5.85 -6.22
N CYS A 134 -25.13 -7.07 -6.41
CA CYS A 134 -26.00 -8.23 -6.61
C CYS A 134 -27.00 -8.42 -5.46
N THR A 135 -26.53 -8.26 -4.21
CA THR A 135 -27.36 -8.41 -3.02
C THR A 135 -28.45 -7.34 -2.97
N GLU A 136 -28.11 -6.08 -3.25
CA GLU A 136 -29.04 -4.95 -3.26
C GLU A 136 -30.16 -5.13 -4.30
N TYR A 137 -29.82 -5.61 -5.50
CA TYR A 137 -30.78 -5.79 -6.59
C TYR A 137 -31.42 -7.19 -6.64
N GLY A 138 -31.19 -8.04 -5.63
CA GLY A 138 -31.74 -9.40 -5.58
C GLY A 138 -31.29 -10.30 -6.74
N LEU A 139 -30.07 -10.09 -7.23
CA LEU A 139 -29.41 -10.91 -8.26
C LEU A 139 -28.63 -12.04 -7.60
N GLU A 140 -28.34 -13.11 -8.36
CA GLU A 140 -27.55 -14.22 -7.86
C GLU A 140 -26.12 -13.76 -7.48
N VAL A 141 -25.76 -13.99 -6.21
CA VAL A 141 -24.45 -13.64 -5.67
C VAL A 141 -23.52 -14.83 -5.84
N PRO A 142 -22.31 -14.67 -6.41
CA PRO A 142 -21.37 -15.77 -6.53
C PRO A 142 -21.04 -16.41 -5.17
N GLY A 143 -21.10 -17.74 -5.10
CA GLY A 143 -20.93 -18.46 -3.83
C GLY A 143 -19.56 -18.29 -3.17
N THR A 144 -18.48 -18.19 -3.95
CA THR A 144 -17.10 -18.09 -3.43
C THR A 144 -16.53 -16.67 -3.49
N ARG A 145 -16.11 -16.12 -2.33
CA ARG A 145 -15.57 -14.74 -2.21
C ARG A 145 -14.48 -14.41 -3.23
N TRP A 146 -13.70 -15.41 -3.61
CA TRP A 146 -12.54 -15.30 -4.48
C TRP A 146 -12.79 -15.77 -5.92
N GLY A 147 -14.03 -16.18 -6.23
CA GLY A 147 -14.40 -16.58 -7.58
C GLY A 147 -14.54 -15.39 -8.52
N THR A 148 -14.30 -15.65 -9.80
CA THR A 148 -14.53 -14.65 -10.85
C THR A 148 -16.03 -14.42 -11.02
N PRO A 149 -16.53 -13.18 -10.94
CA PRO A 149 -17.92 -12.88 -11.21
C PRO A 149 -18.35 -13.25 -12.64
N PRO A 150 -19.63 -13.61 -12.85
CA PRO A 150 -20.20 -13.76 -14.20
C PRO A 150 -20.03 -12.47 -15.02
N LYS A 151 -19.73 -12.62 -16.32
CA LYS A 151 -19.56 -11.46 -17.22
C LYS A 151 -20.80 -10.56 -17.30
N VAL A 152 -21.98 -11.16 -17.23
CA VAL A 152 -23.26 -10.46 -17.26
C VAL A 152 -24.21 -11.16 -16.31
N VAL A 153 -24.88 -10.37 -15.47
CA VAL A 153 -26.04 -10.80 -14.70
C VAL A 153 -27.12 -9.72 -14.80
N GLU A 154 -28.37 -10.12 -14.97
CA GLU A 154 -29.46 -9.17 -15.15
C GLU A 154 -30.80 -9.69 -14.63
N ASN A 155 -31.65 -8.75 -14.25
CA ASN A 155 -33.07 -8.97 -13.97
C ASN A 155 -33.88 -7.79 -14.55
N LYS A 156 -35.14 -7.65 -14.14
CA LYS A 156 -36.02 -6.57 -14.62
C LYS A 156 -35.59 -5.15 -14.16
N GLN A 157 -34.75 -5.05 -13.15
CA GLN A 157 -34.36 -3.79 -12.51
C GLN A 157 -32.93 -3.36 -12.85
N ALA A 158 -32.00 -4.30 -12.97
CA ALA A 158 -30.59 -3.99 -13.17
C ALA A 158 -29.90 -5.01 -14.08
N LYS A 159 -28.87 -4.52 -14.77
CA LYS A 159 -27.91 -5.30 -15.56
C LYS A 159 -26.51 -4.92 -15.12
N ILE A 160 -25.74 -5.90 -14.64
CA ILE A 160 -24.36 -5.71 -14.20
C ILE A 160 -23.43 -6.35 -15.23
N LEU A 161 -22.41 -5.60 -15.62
CA LEU A 161 -21.37 -6.03 -16.55
C LEU A 161 -20.05 -6.15 -15.79
N TRP A 162 -19.35 -7.27 -15.95
CA TRP A 162 -18.04 -7.51 -15.36
C TRP A 162 -17.00 -7.68 -16.46
N ASP A 163 -15.90 -6.92 -16.35
CA ASP A 163 -14.72 -7.01 -17.23
C ASP A 163 -15.08 -6.92 -18.73
N PHE A 164 -15.83 -5.87 -19.08
CA PHE A 164 -16.35 -5.57 -20.41
C PHE A 164 -15.68 -4.33 -21.02
#